data_AF-A0A367M0B8-F1
#
_entry.id   AF-A0A367M0B8-F1
#
_cell.length_a   1.000
_cell.length_b   1.000
_cell.length_c   1.000
_cell.angle_alpha   90.00
_cell.angle_beta   90.00
_cell.angle_gamma   90.00
#
_symmetry.space_group_name_H-M   'P 1'
#
loop_
_entity.id
_entity.type
_entity.pdbx_description
1 polymer ?
#
loop_
_entity_poly.entity_id
_entity_poly.type
_entity_poly.pdbx_seq_one_letter_code
_entity_poly.pdbx_strand_id
1 'polypeptide(L)'
;LFDVIGNAAEMVQESFQLVHAGRRQGTYGGFVVKGGNYLEGEMTLFTGMRREYPLFAADGSEQRNETTGFRVAIGALSAPRSRYPELFAQWQKEGRLAALTDAIDDAQDPTKQLDGIIAATRDPQMQAQLAQINEELKRNVSLIARQREEAAGNLIQSAALVAETINNYNIRLTNLKKDREKAVAARDQATAQLYAGAIANGRSALDGALAIYIDNLATGTRYTDAVIQAQFQRIQEELNRNPVLGKSLVKRATLFVKHVGEYRQQHRAEPEAVLKELLASSGR
;
A
#
# COMPACT_ATOMS: atom_id res chain seq x y z
N LEU A 1 -32.43 4.58 -2.52
CA LEU A 1 -32.68 3.97 -3.85
C LEU A 1 -33.97 3.19 -3.70
N PHE A 2 -35.00 3.55 -4.47
CA PHE A 2 -36.33 2.96 -4.38
C PHE A 2 -36.54 1.96 -5.52
N ASP A 3 -37.39 0.96 -5.31
CA ASP A 3 -37.73 -0.08 -6.29
C ASP A 3 -36.49 -0.81 -6.82
N VAL A 4 -35.54 -1.09 -5.93
CA VAL A 4 -34.34 -1.89 -6.26
C VAL A 4 -34.69 -3.37 -6.38
N ILE A 5 -35.73 -3.81 -5.65
CA ILE A 5 -36.27 -5.15 -5.65
C ILE A 5 -37.77 -5.05 -5.93
N GLY A 6 -38.26 -5.80 -6.92
CA GLY A 6 -39.65 -5.78 -7.35
C GLY A 6 -39.97 -4.64 -8.33
N ASN A 7 -41.26 -4.40 -8.55
CA ASN A 7 -41.79 -3.51 -9.61
C ASN A 7 -41.37 -3.97 -11.01
N ALA A 8 -40.17 -3.64 -11.49
CA ALA A 8 -39.68 -4.08 -12.79
C ALA A 8 -38.24 -4.58 -12.68
N ALA A 9 -37.92 -5.63 -13.43
CA ALA A 9 -36.55 -6.08 -13.54
C ALA A 9 -35.75 -5.07 -14.36
N GLU A 10 -34.63 -4.59 -13.85
CA GLU A 10 -33.86 -3.51 -14.48
C GLU A 10 -32.74 -4.08 -15.35
N MET A 11 -32.70 -3.67 -16.63
CA MET A 11 -31.60 -3.99 -17.54
C MET A 11 -30.27 -3.40 -17.06
N VAL A 12 -29.21 -4.19 -17.16
CA VAL A 12 -27.83 -3.80 -16.86
C VAL A 12 -27.02 -3.84 -18.15
N GLN A 13 -26.09 -2.89 -18.31
CA GLN A 13 -25.25 -2.75 -19.51
C GLN A 13 -24.35 -3.97 -19.78
N GLU A 14 -24.09 -4.81 -18.76
CA GLU A 14 -23.23 -5.97 -18.88
C GLU A 14 -23.96 -7.15 -19.56
N SER A 15 -23.32 -7.77 -20.55
CA SER A 15 -23.77 -9.04 -21.11
C SER A 15 -23.66 -10.17 -20.08
N PHE A 16 -24.52 -11.17 -20.20
CA PHE A 16 -24.49 -12.34 -19.34
C PHE A 16 -23.20 -13.13 -19.54
N GLN A 17 -22.62 -13.56 -18.42
CA GLN A 17 -21.51 -14.49 -18.35
C GLN A 17 -21.69 -15.34 -17.10
N LEU A 18 -21.33 -16.62 -17.21
CA LEU A 18 -21.26 -17.52 -16.09
C LEU A 18 -20.24 -17.02 -15.07
N VAL A 19 -20.55 -17.17 -13.80
CA VAL A 19 -19.64 -16.82 -12.71
C VAL A 19 -19.27 -18.09 -11.97
N HIS A 20 -17.98 -18.40 -11.94
CA HIS A 20 -17.43 -19.50 -11.16
C HIS A 20 -16.38 -18.94 -10.19
N ALA A 21 -16.52 -19.26 -8.90
CA ALA A 21 -15.63 -18.76 -7.83
C ALA A 21 -15.39 -17.22 -7.89
N GLY A 22 -16.43 -16.45 -8.20
CA GLY A 22 -16.36 -14.98 -8.28
C GLY A 22 -15.73 -14.42 -9.56
N ARG A 23 -15.30 -15.26 -10.51
CA ARG A 23 -14.77 -14.82 -11.82
C ARG A 23 -15.77 -15.07 -12.95
N ARG A 24 -15.90 -14.10 -13.85
CA ARG A 24 -16.70 -14.23 -15.08
C ARG A 24 -15.97 -15.13 -16.09
N GLN A 25 -16.67 -16.09 -16.66
CA GLN A 25 -16.15 -17.06 -17.62
C GLN A 25 -17.16 -17.31 -18.75
N GLY A 26 -16.66 -17.87 -19.86
CA GLY A 26 -17.47 -18.24 -21.01
C GLY A 26 -17.71 -17.10 -21.99
N THR A 27 -18.50 -17.40 -23.02
CA THR A 27 -18.91 -16.46 -24.06
C THR A 27 -19.91 -15.45 -23.51
N TYR A 28 -20.00 -14.29 -24.17
CA TYR A 28 -21.01 -13.30 -23.88
C TYR A 28 -22.38 -13.79 -24.35
N GLY A 29 -23.34 -13.81 -23.43
CA GLY A 29 -24.73 -14.11 -23.70
C GLY A 29 -25.58 -12.86 -23.95
N GLY A 30 -26.88 -12.97 -23.67
CA GLY A 30 -27.84 -11.88 -23.75
C GLY A 30 -27.62 -10.79 -22.69
N PHE A 31 -28.59 -9.90 -22.53
CA PHE A 31 -28.50 -8.86 -21.51
C PHE A 31 -28.93 -9.39 -20.14
N VAL A 32 -28.36 -8.80 -19.09
CA VAL A 32 -28.69 -9.15 -17.71
C VAL A 32 -29.77 -8.22 -17.18
N VAL A 33 -30.75 -8.77 -16.49
CA VAL A 33 -31.66 -8.00 -15.63
C VAL A 33 -31.46 -8.34 -14.16
N LYS A 34 -31.74 -7.36 -13.29
CA LYS A 34 -31.67 -7.48 -11.82
C LYS A 34 -32.90 -6.91 -11.14
N GLY A 35 -33.05 -7.17 -9.85
CA GLY A 35 -34.13 -6.62 -9.01
C GLY A 35 -35.44 -7.40 -9.05
N GLY A 36 -35.70 -8.16 -10.12
CA GLY A 36 -36.97 -8.88 -10.30
C GLY A 36 -38.15 -7.95 -10.51
N ASN A 37 -39.36 -8.49 -10.73
CA ASN A 37 -40.53 -7.71 -11.13
C ASN A 37 -41.77 -8.02 -10.28
N TYR A 38 -42.87 -7.31 -10.53
CA TYR A 38 -44.12 -7.39 -9.77
C TYR A 38 -44.85 -8.76 -9.84
N LEU A 39 -44.48 -9.65 -10.77
CA LEU A 39 -45.05 -11.01 -10.87
C LEU A 39 -44.28 -12.03 -10.01
N GLU A 40 -43.13 -11.66 -9.46
CA GLU A 40 -42.26 -12.56 -8.71
C GLU A 40 -42.61 -12.55 -7.22
N GLY A 41 -42.68 -13.74 -6.62
CA GLY A 41 -42.95 -13.88 -5.20
C GLY A 41 -41.74 -13.43 -4.35
N GLU A 42 -42.03 -12.92 -3.15
CA GLU A 42 -41.03 -12.37 -2.23
C GLU A 42 -39.86 -13.32 -1.95
N MET A 43 -40.15 -14.62 -1.81
CA MET A 43 -39.14 -15.67 -1.56
C MET A 43 -38.21 -15.95 -2.75
N THR A 44 -38.45 -15.35 -3.92
CA THR A 44 -37.64 -15.51 -5.13
C THR A 44 -36.80 -14.28 -5.47
N LEU A 45 -36.99 -13.18 -4.72
CA LEU A 45 -36.36 -11.90 -4.95
C LEU A 45 -35.14 -11.73 -4.02
N PHE A 46 -33.93 -11.80 -4.59
CA PHE A 46 -32.69 -11.60 -3.85
C PHE A 46 -31.76 -10.60 -4.55
N THR A 47 -31.00 -9.82 -3.77
CA THR A 47 -30.14 -8.71 -4.24
C THR A 47 -28.98 -9.14 -5.14
N GLY A 48 -28.69 -10.44 -5.24
CA GLY A 48 -27.67 -11.03 -6.12
C GLY A 48 -28.22 -11.72 -7.37
N MET A 49 -29.54 -11.82 -7.53
CA MET A 49 -30.15 -12.56 -8.64
C MET A 49 -29.82 -11.89 -9.97
N ARG A 50 -29.34 -12.69 -10.93
CA ARG A 50 -29.08 -12.29 -12.31
C ARG A 50 -29.91 -13.19 -13.20
N ARG A 51 -30.68 -12.60 -14.11
CA ARG A 51 -31.34 -13.35 -15.17
C ARG A 51 -30.87 -12.85 -16.52
N GLU A 52 -30.73 -13.79 -17.43
CA GLU A 52 -30.38 -13.53 -18.82
C GLU A 52 -31.66 -13.47 -19.66
N TYR A 53 -31.75 -12.46 -20.52
CA TYR A 53 -32.71 -12.41 -21.60
C TYR A 53 -31.97 -12.23 -22.93
N PRO A 54 -32.44 -12.87 -24.02
CA PRO A 54 -31.84 -12.68 -25.33
C PRO A 54 -32.07 -11.24 -25.81
N LEU A 55 -31.11 -10.68 -26.56
CA LEU A 55 -31.25 -9.34 -27.15
C LEU A 55 -32.34 -9.28 -28.23
N PHE A 56 -32.51 -10.38 -28.96
CA PHE A 56 -33.46 -10.51 -30.05
C PHE A 56 -34.30 -11.77 -29.87
N ALA A 57 -35.55 -11.72 -30.33
CA ALA A 57 -36.40 -12.89 -30.45
C ALA A 57 -35.91 -13.82 -31.59
N ALA A 58 -36.50 -15.02 -31.68
CA ALA A 58 -36.10 -16.01 -32.68
C ALA A 58 -36.32 -15.55 -34.13
N ASP A 59 -37.21 -14.60 -34.36
CA ASP A 59 -37.48 -13.98 -35.66
C ASP A 59 -36.57 -12.78 -35.97
N GLY A 60 -35.64 -12.45 -35.07
CA GLY A 60 -34.70 -11.33 -35.21
C GLY A 60 -35.25 -9.97 -34.75
N SER A 61 -36.50 -9.91 -34.27
CA SER A 61 -37.06 -8.68 -33.70
C SER A 61 -36.45 -8.38 -32.32
N GLU A 62 -36.54 -7.11 -31.88
CA GLU A 62 -36.06 -6.71 -30.56
C GLU A 62 -36.82 -7.42 -29.44
N GLN A 63 -36.11 -7.98 -28.47
CA GLN A 63 -36.75 -8.61 -27.33
C GLN A 63 -37.44 -7.55 -26.44
N ARG A 64 -38.73 -7.76 -26.16
CA ARG A 64 -39.55 -6.88 -25.31
C ARG A 64 -40.39 -7.71 -24.35
N ASN A 65 -40.59 -7.20 -23.14
CA ASN A 65 -41.58 -7.72 -22.20
C ASN A 65 -42.11 -6.58 -21.31
N GLU A 66 -43.23 -6.82 -20.63
CA GLU A 66 -43.92 -5.82 -19.81
C GLU A 66 -43.32 -5.68 -18.40
N THR A 67 -42.40 -6.58 -18.03
CA THR A 67 -41.85 -6.69 -16.67
C THR A 67 -40.43 -6.18 -16.53
N THR A 68 -39.81 -5.71 -17.63
CA THR A 68 -38.43 -5.24 -17.69
C THR A 68 -38.40 -3.75 -17.97
N GLY A 69 -37.70 -3.02 -17.11
CA GLY A 69 -37.40 -1.61 -17.27
C GLY A 69 -35.91 -1.35 -17.25
N PHE A 70 -35.52 -0.11 -16.96
CA PHE A 70 -34.13 0.27 -16.81
C PHE A 70 -34.00 1.44 -15.83
N ARG A 71 -32.79 1.60 -15.30
CA ARG A 71 -32.39 2.76 -14.50
C ARG A 71 -31.19 3.42 -15.14
N VAL A 72 -31.27 4.74 -15.30
CA VAL A 72 -30.16 5.52 -15.84
C VAL A 72 -29.18 5.85 -14.72
N ALA A 73 -27.93 5.45 -14.89
CA ALA A 73 -26.81 5.91 -14.08
C ALA A 73 -25.98 6.89 -14.91
N ILE A 74 -25.82 8.12 -14.42
CA ILE A 74 -24.99 9.14 -15.07
C ILE A 74 -23.67 9.21 -14.29
N GLY A 75 -22.59 8.76 -14.93
CA GLY A 75 -21.24 8.93 -14.42
C GLY A 75 -20.60 10.20 -14.96
N ALA A 76 -19.79 10.88 -14.14
CA ALA A 76 -18.86 11.87 -14.67
C ALA A 76 -17.73 11.17 -15.43
N LEU A 77 -17.16 11.83 -16.44
CA LEU A 77 -15.90 11.38 -17.03
C LEU A 77 -14.85 11.31 -15.92
N SER A 78 -14.25 10.14 -15.68
CA SER A 78 -13.17 9.99 -14.69
C SER A 78 -11.94 10.87 -15.01
N ALA A 79 -11.79 11.28 -16.26
CA ALA A 79 -10.76 12.18 -16.77
C ALA A 79 -11.39 13.23 -17.71
N PRO A 80 -11.97 14.33 -17.18
CA PRO A 80 -12.47 15.42 -18.03
C PRO A 80 -11.30 16.10 -18.76
N ARG A 81 -11.58 16.75 -19.90
CA ARG A 81 -10.55 17.41 -20.73
C ARG A 81 -9.68 18.40 -19.96
N SER A 82 -10.25 19.10 -18.98
CA SER A 82 -9.56 20.02 -18.08
C SER A 82 -8.44 19.34 -17.27
N ARG A 83 -8.56 18.04 -17.01
CA ARG A 83 -7.61 17.25 -16.22
C ARG A 83 -6.55 16.56 -17.08
N TYR A 84 -6.65 16.57 -18.41
CA TYR A 84 -5.65 15.93 -19.28
C TYR A 84 -4.23 16.45 -19.08
N PRO A 85 -3.98 17.77 -18.98
CA PRO A 85 -2.62 18.26 -18.74
C PRO A 85 -2.04 17.73 -17.41
N GLU A 86 -2.86 17.67 -16.37
CA GLU A 86 -2.47 17.15 -15.05
C GLU A 86 -2.17 15.65 -15.10
N LEU A 87 -3.07 14.86 -15.69
CA LEU A 87 -2.91 13.41 -15.83
C LEU A 87 -1.70 13.05 -16.69
N PHE A 88 -1.46 13.82 -17.75
CA PHE A 88 -0.27 13.63 -18.60
C PHE A 88 1.00 13.98 -17.84
N ALA A 89 1.02 15.06 -17.07
CA ALA A 89 2.15 15.42 -16.22
C ALA A 89 2.40 14.37 -15.13
N GLN A 90 1.35 13.83 -14.50
CA GLN A 90 1.45 12.72 -13.53
C GLN A 90 2.05 11.47 -14.18
N TRP A 91 1.50 11.04 -15.32
CA TRP A 91 2.02 9.89 -16.05
C TRP A 91 3.49 10.08 -16.47
N GLN A 92 3.87 11.28 -16.92
CA GLN A 92 5.27 11.57 -17.23
C GLN A 92 6.17 11.47 -16.00
N LYS A 93 5.69 11.95 -14.84
CA LYS A 93 6.43 11.92 -13.58
C LYS A 93 6.61 10.49 -13.04
N GLU A 94 5.56 9.67 -13.09
CA GLU A 94 5.59 8.26 -12.67
C GLU A 94 6.55 7.41 -13.51
N GLY A 95 6.72 7.78 -14.78
CA GLY A 95 7.65 7.12 -15.70
C GLY A 95 9.12 7.52 -15.55
N ARG A 96 9.48 8.43 -14.62
CA ARG A 96 10.86 8.91 -14.44
C ARG A 96 11.71 7.94 -13.62
N LEU A 97 12.91 7.62 -14.09
CA LEU A 97 13.87 6.83 -13.33
C LEU A 97 14.40 7.61 -12.12
N ALA A 98 14.52 8.94 -12.23
CA ALA A 98 14.91 9.80 -11.12
C ALA A 98 13.89 9.76 -9.96
N ALA A 99 12.64 9.36 -10.21
CA ALA A 99 11.66 9.18 -9.12
C ALA A 99 11.96 7.95 -8.24
N LEU A 100 12.76 6.99 -8.73
CA LEU A 100 13.06 5.75 -8.00
C LEU A 100 14.18 5.90 -6.97
N THR A 101 15.04 6.92 -7.10
CA THR A 101 16.24 7.08 -6.27
C THR A 101 16.74 8.52 -6.28
N ASP A 102 17.22 9.02 -5.14
CA ASP A 102 17.84 10.34 -5.02
C ASP A 102 19.25 10.40 -5.65
N ALA A 103 19.79 9.26 -6.10
CA ALA A 103 21.11 9.17 -6.73
C ALA A 103 21.12 9.64 -8.19
N ILE A 104 19.95 9.78 -8.83
CA ILE A 104 19.82 10.24 -10.21
C ILE A 104 19.21 11.63 -10.17
N ASP A 105 19.96 12.62 -10.65
CA ASP A 105 19.41 13.97 -10.86
C ASP A 105 18.43 13.96 -12.05
N ASP A 106 17.38 14.79 -11.99
CA ASP A 106 16.39 14.95 -13.06
C ASP A 106 17.03 15.40 -14.38
N ALA A 107 18.15 16.14 -14.32
CA ALA A 107 18.94 16.50 -15.49
C ALA A 107 19.62 15.29 -16.17
N GLN A 108 19.89 14.24 -15.41
CA GLN A 108 20.56 13.02 -15.88
C GLN A 108 19.59 11.85 -16.10
N ASP A 109 18.28 12.06 -15.97
CA ASP A 109 17.29 11.00 -16.11
C ASP A 109 17.31 10.41 -17.55
N PRO A 110 17.64 9.11 -17.71
CA PRO A 110 17.69 8.48 -19.02
C PRO A 110 16.34 8.49 -19.77
N THR A 111 15.22 8.41 -19.06
CA THR A 111 13.87 8.49 -19.66
C THR A 111 13.59 9.88 -20.21
N LYS A 112 14.14 10.92 -19.59
CA LYS A 112 14.03 12.31 -20.05
C LYS A 112 14.91 12.57 -21.26
N GLN A 113 16.11 11.99 -21.27
CA GLN A 113 16.97 12.00 -22.45
C GLN A 113 16.32 11.28 -23.63
N LEU A 114 15.69 10.12 -23.39
CA LEU A 114 14.96 9.37 -24.42
C LEU A 114 13.76 10.15 -24.98
N ASP A 115 12.99 10.85 -24.13
CA ASP A 115 11.93 11.76 -24.59
C ASP A 115 12.48 12.81 -25.57
N GLY A 116 13.66 13.38 -25.27
CA GLY A 116 14.35 14.34 -26.15
C GLY A 116 14.79 13.73 -27.49
N ILE A 117 15.32 12.50 -27.47
CA ILE A 117 15.70 11.77 -28.70
C ILE A 117 14.48 11.50 -29.59
N ILE A 118 13.36 11.07 -29.00
CA ILE A 118 12.10 10.84 -29.71
C ILE A 118 11.59 12.13 -30.35
N ALA A 119 11.64 13.24 -29.62
CA ALA A 119 11.20 14.55 -30.12
C ALA A 119 12.08 15.07 -31.26
N ALA A 120 13.39 14.77 -31.25
CA ALA A 120 14.33 15.16 -32.29
C ALA A 120 14.34 14.24 -33.53
N THR A 121 13.73 13.05 -33.43
CA THR A 121 13.69 12.05 -34.51
C THR A 121 12.74 12.49 -35.62
N ARG A 122 13.24 12.56 -36.85
CA ARG A 122 12.47 13.01 -38.03
C ARG A 122 11.81 11.88 -38.82
N ASP A 123 12.34 10.65 -38.69
CA ASP A 123 11.76 9.47 -39.33
C ASP A 123 10.51 9.01 -38.54
N PRO A 124 9.30 9.04 -39.14
CA PRO A 124 8.08 8.66 -38.45
C PRO A 124 8.06 7.20 -37.96
N GLN A 125 8.69 6.27 -38.71
CA GLN A 125 8.72 4.86 -38.30
C GLN A 125 9.62 4.66 -37.09
N MET A 126 10.83 5.23 -37.13
CA MET A 126 11.76 5.20 -36.00
C MET A 126 11.18 5.91 -34.77
N GLN A 127 10.54 7.08 -34.97
CA GLN A 127 9.90 7.82 -33.88
C GLN A 127 8.82 6.98 -33.20
N ALA A 128 7.97 6.29 -33.97
CA ALA A 128 6.93 5.43 -33.44
C ALA A 128 7.49 4.24 -32.65
N GLN A 129 8.56 3.60 -33.15
CA GLN A 129 9.22 2.49 -32.46
C GLN A 129 9.87 2.93 -31.14
N LEU A 130 10.60 4.06 -31.14
CA LEU A 130 11.21 4.60 -29.93
C LEU A 130 10.14 5.04 -28.91
N ALA A 131 9.04 5.63 -29.38
CA ALA A 131 7.90 5.97 -28.53
C ALA A 131 7.31 4.73 -27.87
N GLN A 132 7.09 3.64 -28.62
CA GLN A 132 6.60 2.38 -28.07
C GLN A 132 7.53 1.80 -26.99
N ILE A 133 8.84 1.80 -27.23
CA ILE A 133 9.84 1.32 -26.26
C ILE A 133 9.83 2.21 -25.01
N ASN A 134 9.75 3.53 -25.17
CA ASN A 134 9.69 4.46 -24.05
C ASN A 134 8.42 4.28 -23.22
N GLU A 135 7.28 4.02 -23.86
CA GLU A 135 6.03 3.66 -23.16
C GLU A 135 6.18 2.39 -22.33
N GLU A 136 6.80 1.34 -22.87
CA GLU A 136 7.08 0.10 -22.14
C GLU A 136 8.06 0.31 -20.98
N LEU A 137 9.10 1.12 -21.19
CA LEU A 137 10.04 1.50 -20.15
C LEU A 137 9.34 2.24 -19.00
N LYS A 138 8.55 3.27 -19.31
CA LYS A 138 7.80 4.04 -18.30
C LYS A 138 6.80 3.16 -17.54
N ARG A 139 6.14 2.22 -18.23
CA ARG A 139 5.29 1.20 -17.57
C ARG A 139 6.08 0.34 -16.58
N ASN A 140 7.26 -0.13 -16.96
CA ASN A 140 8.12 -0.93 -16.07
C ASN A 140 8.63 -0.10 -14.88
N VAL A 141 9.06 1.14 -15.12
CA VAL A 141 9.45 2.08 -14.06
C VAL A 141 8.30 2.29 -13.08
N SER A 142 7.07 2.49 -13.57
CA SER A 142 5.88 2.66 -12.73
C SER A 142 5.52 1.40 -11.93
N LEU A 143 5.82 0.19 -12.45
CA LEU A 143 5.66 -1.05 -11.70
C LEU A 143 6.70 -1.17 -10.58
N ILE A 144 7.96 -0.83 -10.87
CA ILE A 144 9.03 -0.80 -9.86
C ILE A 144 8.74 0.25 -8.79
N ALA A 145 8.26 1.43 -9.16
CA ALA A 145 7.89 2.49 -8.23
C ALA A 145 6.85 1.99 -7.22
N ARG A 146 5.79 1.33 -7.69
CA ARG A 146 4.75 0.72 -6.83
C ARG A 146 5.31 -0.34 -5.88
N GLN A 147 6.18 -1.23 -6.37
CA GLN A 147 6.84 -2.22 -5.51
C GLN A 147 7.71 -1.56 -4.44
N ARG A 148 8.43 -0.48 -4.79
CA ARG A 148 9.26 0.27 -3.85
C ARG A 148 8.42 1.01 -2.81
N GLU A 149 7.29 1.57 -3.21
CA GLU A 149 6.33 2.19 -2.29
C GLU A 149 5.81 1.18 -1.27
N GLU A 150 5.36 0.00 -1.71
CA GLU A 150 4.92 -1.07 -0.80
C GLU A 150 6.06 -1.53 0.13
N ALA A 151 7.27 -1.71 -0.41
CA ALA A 151 8.44 -2.11 0.37
C ALA A 151 8.85 -1.04 1.40
N ALA A 152 8.82 0.24 1.04
CA ALA A 152 9.08 1.34 1.95
C ALA A 152 8.04 1.39 3.08
N GLY A 153 6.76 1.15 2.75
CA GLY A 153 5.72 1.05 3.76
C GLY A 153 5.96 -0.11 4.74
N ASN A 154 6.25 -1.31 4.22
CA ASN A 154 6.57 -2.47 5.04
C ASN A 154 7.82 -2.26 5.91
N LEU A 155 8.83 -1.56 5.38
CA LEU A 155 10.03 -1.21 6.13
C LEU A 155 9.69 -0.31 7.32
N ILE A 156 8.90 0.75 7.13
CA ILE A 156 8.48 1.66 8.20
C ILE A 156 7.71 0.91 9.30
N GLN A 157 6.75 0.06 8.91
CA GLN A 157 5.99 -0.76 9.87
C GLN A 157 6.90 -1.74 10.63
N SER A 158 7.76 -2.45 9.91
CA SER A 158 8.71 -3.40 10.50
C SER A 158 9.68 -2.71 11.48
N ALA A 159 10.25 -1.57 11.09
CA ALA A 159 11.15 -0.82 11.96
C ALA A 159 10.44 -0.27 13.21
N ALA A 160 9.17 0.12 13.10
CA ALA A 160 8.35 0.50 14.25
C ALA A 160 8.15 -0.68 15.23
N LEU A 161 7.95 -1.90 14.72
CA LEU A 161 7.85 -3.12 15.54
C LEU A 161 9.19 -3.51 16.19
N VAL A 162 10.30 -3.33 15.46
CA VAL A 162 11.66 -3.54 16.02
C VAL A 162 11.91 -2.55 17.15
N ALA A 163 11.55 -1.28 16.99
CA ALA A 163 11.62 -0.28 18.05
C ALA A 163 10.77 -0.66 19.28
N GLU A 164 9.57 -1.23 19.09
CA GLU A 164 8.75 -1.75 20.18
C GLU A 164 9.42 -2.93 20.90
N THR A 165 10.04 -3.82 20.13
CA THR A 165 10.79 -4.95 20.66
C THR A 165 11.98 -4.50 21.51
N ILE A 166 12.73 -3.48 21.07
CA ILE A 166 13.82 -2.87 21.85
C ILE A 166 13.31 -2.33 23.18
N ASN A 167 12.18 -1.61 23.17
CA ASN A 167 11.57 -1.10 24.40
C ASN A 167 11.14 -2.23 25.36
N ASN A 168 10.53 -3.29 24.83
CA ASN A 168 10.13 -4.46 25.62
C ASN A 168 11.34 -5.16 26.26
N TYR A 169 12.45 -5.31 25.52
CA TYR A 169 13.70 -5.82 26.09
C TYR A 169 14.25 -4.91 27.18
N ASN A 170 14.20 -3.59 27.00
CA ASN A 170 14.66 -2.64 28.01
C ASN A 170 13.81 -2.70 29.30
N ILE A 171 12.49 -2.83 29.19
CA ILE A 171 11.59 -3.01 30.35
C ILE A 171 11.95 -4.30 31.09
N ARG A 172 12.11 -5.42 30.36
CA ARG A 172 12.49 -6.71 30.95
C ARG A 172 13.84 -6.65 31.65
N LEU A 173 14.84 -6.03 31.01
CA LEU A 173 16.17 -5.82 31.59
C LEU A 173 16.13 -4.96 32.84
N THR A 174 15.30 -3.92 32.86
CA THR A 174 15.12 -3.05 34.03
C THR A 174 14.54 -3.83 35.22
N ASN A 175 13.54 -4.68 34.97
CA ASN A 175 12.96 -5.53 36.01
C ASN A 175 13.96 -6.57 36.52
N LEU A 176 14.67 -7.26 35.62
CA LEU A 176 15.71 -8.23 35.98
C LEU A 176 16.84 -7.60 36.82
N LYS A 177 17.23 -6.35 36.51
CA LYS A 177 18.22 -5.61 37.32
C LYS A 177 17.71 -5.36 38.74
N LYS A 178 16.45 -4.90 38.89
CA LYS A 178 15.82 -4.70 40.20
C LYS A 178 15.71 -6.01 41.00
N ASP A 179 15.34 -7.10 40.34
CA ASP A 179 15.20 -8.41 41.01
C ASP A 179 16.57 -8.98 41.42
N ARG A 180 17.61 -8.76 40.60
CA ARG A 180 18.99 -9.06 40.99
C ARG A 180 19.44 -8.26 42.20
N GLU A 181 19.17 -6.96 42.25
CA GLU A 181 19.50 -6.11 43.40
C GLU A 181 18.83 -6.61 44.69
N LYS A 182 17.57 -7.03 44.63
CA LYS A 182 16.86 -7.65 45.76
C LYS A 182 17.50 -8.97 46.20
N ALA A 183 17.87 -9.84 45.26
CA ALA A 183 18.53 -11.11 45.57
C ALA A 183 19.91 -10.89 46.24
N VAL A 184 20.68 -9.92 45.74
CA VAL A 184 21.96 -9.51 46.35
C VAL A 184 21.73 -8.99 47.77
N ALA A 185 20.72 -8.15 48.00
CA ALA A 185 20.37 -7.63 49.31
C ALA A 185 19.93 -8.73 50.29
N ALA A 186 19.23 -9.76 49.79
CA ALA A 186 18.83 -10.94 50.54
C ALA A 186 19.96 -11.96 50.77
N ARG A 187 21.17 -11.70 50.27
CA ARG A 187 22.33 -12.62 50.28
C ARG A 187 22.09 -13.95 49.55
N ASP A 188 21.11 -13.98 48.65
CA ASP A 188 20.85 -15.14 47.77
C ASP A 188 21.74 -15.06 46.52
N GLN A 189 22.97 -15.56 46.66
CA GLN A 189 23.97 -15.55 45.59
C GLN A 189 23.57 -16.39 44.38
N ALA A 190 22.89 -17.53 44.60
CA ALA A 190 22.48 -18.42 43.51
C ALA A 190 21.46 -17.71 42.59
N THR A 191 20.43 -17.10 43.17
CA THR A 191 19.43 -16.35 42.43
C THR A 191 20.01 -15.09 41.78
N ALA A 192 20.91 -14.37 42.48
CA ALA A 192 21.59 -13.21 41.91
C ALA A 192 22.44 -13.57 40.67
N GLN A 193 23.07 -14.75 40.66
CA GLN A 193 23.87 -15.24 39.54
C GLN A 193 23.00 -15.71 38.37
N LEU A 194 21.85 -16.33 38.64
CA LEU A 194 20.84 -16.65 37.62
C LEU A 194 20.34 -15.38 36.90
N TYR A 195 20.00 -14.33 37.66
CA TYR A 195 19.60 -13.05 37.07
C TYR A 195 20.73 -12.38 36.30
N ALA A 196 21.99 -12.51 36.73
CA ALA A 196 23.14 -11.97 35.98
C ALA A 196 23.25 -12.61 34.58
N GLY A 197 23.08 -13.93 34.48
CA GLY A 197 23.03 -14.63 33.19
C GLY A 197 21.86 -14.18 32.32
N ALA A 198 20.66 -14.04 32.90
CA ALA A 198 19.48 -13.55 32.19
C ALA A 198 19.65 -12.11 31.68
N ILE A 199 20.31 -11.23 32.46
CA ILE A 199 20.63 -9.85 32.07
C ILE A 199 21.61 -9.84 30.90
N ALA A 200 22.66 -10.67 30.93
CA ALA A 200 23.62 -10.74 29.83
C ALA A 200 22.96 -11.19 28.52
N ASN A 201 22.13 -12.23 28.57
CA ASN A 201 21.37 -12.71 27.41
C ASN A 201 20.39 -11.65 26.89
N GLY A 202 19.65 -10.99 27.80
CA GLY A 202 18.73 -9.92 27.44
C GLY A 202 19.43 -8.72 26.80
N ARG A 203 20.65 -8.39 27.25
CA ARG A 203 21.44 -7.30 26.65
C ARG A 203 21.90 -7.65 25.23
N SER A 204 22.38 -8.88 25.02
CA SER A 204 22.72 -9.36 23.67
C SER A 204 21.52 -9.31 22.71
N ALA A 205 20.33 -9.72 23.17
CA ALA A 205 19.09 -9.61 22.38
C ALA A 205 18.70 -8.16 22.07
N LEU A 206 18.88 -7.23 23.02
CA LEU A 206 18.65 -5.80 22.80
C LEU A 206 19.63 -5.22 21.77
N ASP A 207 20.92 -5.54 21.91
CA ASP A 207 21.97 -5.08 21.00
C ASP A 207 21.73 -5.61 19.57
N GLY A 208 21.29 -6.87 19.43
CA GLY A 208 20.89 -7.45 18.15
C GLY A 208 19.68 -6.76 17.52
N ALA A 209 18.64 -6.45 18.30
CA ALA A 209 17.48 -5.72 17.80
C ALA A 209 17.84 -4.28 17.38
N LEU A 210 18.74 -3.62 18.13
CA LEU A 210 19.26 -2.30 17.78
C LEU A 210 20.06 -2.33 16.47
N ALA A 211 20.89 -3.35 16.26
CA ALA A 211 21.63 -3.51 15.01
C ALA A 211 20.68 -3.65 13.81
N ILE A 212 19.61 -4.44 13.93
CA ILE A 212 18.57 -4.58 12.90
C ILE A 212 17.90 -3.23 12.62
N TYR A 213 17.57 -2.46 13.67
CA TYR A 213 16.98 -1.14 13.51
C TYR A 213 17.89 -0.19 12.72
N ILE A 214 19.19 -0.18 13.02
CA ILE A 214 20.18 0.65 12.33
C ILE A 214 20.38 0.22 10.86
N ASP A 215 20.42 -1.10 10.59
CA ASP A 215 20.47 -1.61 9.21
C ASP A 215 19.24 -1.20 8.38
N ASN A 216 18.06 -1.19 9.03
CA ASN A 216 16.85 -0.67 8.41
C ASN A 216 16.93 0.83 8.10
N LEU A 217 17.71 1.63 8.84
CA LEU A 217 17.95 3.04 8.48
C LEU A 217 18.69 3.15 7.15
N ALA A 218 19.74 2.35 6.96
CA ALA A 218 20.51 2.30 5.72
C ALA A 218 19.66 1.77 4.54
N THR A 219 18.76 0.83 4.80
CA THR A 219 17.76 0.40 3.81
C THR A 219 16.78 1.53 3.48
N GLY A 220 16.35 2.30 4.48
CA GLY A 220 15.47 3.45 4.33
C GLY A 220 16.04 4.53 3.40
N THR A 221 17.36 4.76 3.43
CA THR A 221 18.00 5.74 2.54
C THR A 221 18.04 5.32 1.07
N ARG A 222 17.68 4.07 0.73
CA ARG A 222 17.56 3.62 -0.67
C ARG A 222 16.29 4.15 -1.34
N TYR A 223 15.34 4.66 -0.57
CA TYR A 223 14.11 5.26 -1.08
C TYR A 223 14.25 6.78 -1.08
N THR A 224 13.58 7.44 -2.02
CA THR A 224 13.52 8.91 -2.05
C THR A 224 12.80 9.43 -0.81
N ASP A 225 13.13 10.65 -0.38
CA ASP A 225 12.45 11.26 0.76
C ASP A 225 10.93 11.35 0.54
N ALA A 226 10.52 11.71 -0.68
CA ALA A 226 9.11 11.80 -1.06
C ALA A 226 8.36 10.48 -0.87
N VAL A 227 8.97 9.34 -1.24
CA VAL A 227 8.35 8.01 -1.06
C VAL A 227 8.25 7.67 0.42
N ILE A 228 9.30 7.91 1.22
CA ILE A 228 9.28 7.66 2.66
C ILE A 228 8.17 8.48 3.34
N GLN A 229 8.06 9.77 3.03
CA GLN A 229 7.04 10.64 3.62
C GLN A 229 5.63 10.24 3.21
N ALA A 230 5.40 9.94 1.93
CA ALA A 230 4.08 9.51 1.44
C ALA A 230 3.62 8.20 2.10
N GLN A 231 4.50 7.20 2.17
CA GLN A 231 4.18 5.92 2.82
C GLN A 231 4.03 6.06 4.34
N PHE A 232 4.82 6.94 4.97
CA PHE A 232 4.67 7.24 6.38
C PHE A 232 3.27 7.82 6.69
N GLN A 233 2.78 8.79 5.92
CA GLN A 233 1.44 9.34 6.10
C GLN A 233 0.36 8.25 6.00
N ARG A 234 0.44 7.39 4.98
CA ARG A 234 -0.49 6.26 4.83
C ARG A 234 -0.46 5.34 6.04
N ILE A 235 0.73 4.98 6.53
CA ILE A 235 0.89 4.12 7.70
C ILE A 235 0.35 4.78 8.96
N GLN A 236 0.55 6.10 9.13
CA GLN A 236 -0.02 6.82 10.25
C GLN A 236 -1.55 6.73 10.24
N GLU A 237 -2.19 6.93 9.09
CA GLU A 237 -3.64 6.78 8.95
C GLU A 237 -4.11 5.35 9.26
N GLU A 238 -3.42 4.33 8.75
CA GLU A 238 -3.75 2.92 8.98
C GLU A 238 -3.60 2.56 10.48
N LEU A 239 -2.49 2.94 11.11
CA LEU A 239 -2.23 2.66 12.53
C LEU A 239 -3.18 3.43 13.45
N ASN A 240 -3.55 4.66 13.12
CA ASN A 240 -4.48 5.46 13.93
C ASN A 240 -5.89 4.85 13.99
N ARG A 241 -6.25 3.97 13.04
CA ARG A 241 -7.50 3.20 13.10
C ARG A 241 -7.47 2.09 14.15
N ASN A 242 -6.30 1.74 14.69
CA ASN A 242 -6.13 0.70 15.69
C ASN A 242 -5.82 1.30 17.08
N PRO A 243 -6.80 1.35 18.01
CA PRO A 243 -6.71 2.20 19.20
C PRO A 243 -5.69 1.75 20.26
N VAL A 244 -5.34 0.46 20.31
CA VAL A 244 -4.49 -0.09 21.39
C VAL A 244 -3.00 0.01 21.05
N LEU A 245 -2.59 -0.53 19.91
CA LEU A 245 -1.17 -0.56 19.50
C LEU A 245 -0.80 0.60 18.57
N GLY A 246 -1.79 1.19 17.88
CA GLY A 246 -1.56 2.19 16.84
C GLY A 246 -0.79 3.41 17.32
N LYS A 247 -1.16 3.99 18.47
CA LYS A 247 -0.49 5.20 18.99
C LYS A 247 0.99 4.97 19.31
N SER A 248 1.34 3.81 19.86
CA SER A 248 2.75 3.46 20.13
C SER A 248 3.52 3.31 18.83
N LEU A 249 2.97 2.55 17.89
CA LEU A 249 3.61 2.29 16.60
C LEU A 249 3.75 3.56 15.75
N VAL A 250 2.79 4.49 15.80
CA VAL A 250 2.90 5.80 15.13
C VAL A 250 4.08 6.60 15.67
N LYS A 251 4.27 6.67 17.00
CA LYS A 251 5.42 7.37 17.59
C LYS A 251 6.75 6.75 17.13
N ARG A 252 6.82 5.42 17.08
CA ARG A 252 8.01 4.68 16.64
C ARG A 252 8.31 4.83 15.16
N ALA A 253 7.27 4.77 14.32
CA ALA A 253 7.39 5.05 12.88
C ALA A 253 7.86 6.49 12.64
N THR A 254 7.34 7.46 13.41
CA THR A 254 7.77 8.87 13.34
C THR A 254 9.26 9.01 13.64
N LEU A 255 9.73 8.35 14.71
CA LEU A 255 11.14 8.37 15.09
C LEU A 255 12.01 7.68 14.04
N PHE A 256 11.56 6.57 13.47
CA PHE A 256 12.28 5.89 12.39
C PHE A 256 12.44 6.78 11.15
N VAL A 257 11.38 7.46 10.69
CA VAL A 257 11.47 8.38 9.55
C VAL A 257 12.44 9.54 9.84
N LYS A 258 12.42 10.08 11.06
CA LYS A 258 13.41 11.07 11.51
C LYS A 258 14.84 10.52 11.42
N HIS A 259 15.09 9.33 11.97
CA HIS A 259 16.41 8.69 11.96
C HIS A 259 16.88 8.35 10.54
N VAL A 260 15.98 7.97 9.62
CA VAL A 260 16.33 7.78 8.19
C VAL A 260 16.82 9.09 7.58
N GLY A 261 16.14 10.21 7.87
CA GLY A 261 16.56 11.54 7.41
C GLY A 261 17.94 11.95 7.95
N GLU A 262 18.20 11.72 9.24
CA GLU A 262 19.49 11.98 9.87
C GLU A 262 20.60 11.08 9.30
N TYR A 263 20.31 9.78 9.13
CA TYR A 263 21.23 8.81 8.54
C TYR A 263 21.56 9.16 7.08
N ARG A 264 20.59 9.68 6.31
CA ARG A 264 20.81 10.13 4.93
C ARG A 264 21.85 11.26 4.87
N GLN A 265 21.87 12.15 5.86
CA GLN A 265 22.81 13.28 5.90
C GLN A 265 24.19 12.89 6.45
N GLN A 266 24.21 12.03 7.48
CA GLN A 266 25.44 11.72 8.22
C GLN A 266 26.13 10.45 7.75
N HIS A 267 25.42 9.59 7.00
CA HIS A 267 25.84 8.24 6.60
C HIS A 267 26.33 7.37 7.76
N ARG A 268 25.85 7.67 8.97
CA ARG A 268 26.25 7.03 10.22
C ARG A 268 25.11 7.15 11.23
N ALA A 269 24.99 6.13 12.08
CA ALA A 269 24.17 6.17 13.28
C ALA A 269 25.01 5.66 14.46
N GLU A 270 25.06 6.43 15.55
CA GLU A 270 25.70 6.00 16.79
C GLU A 270 24.73 5.15 17.61
N PRO A 271 25.03 3.85 17.85
CA PRO A 271 24.07 2.94 18.48
C PRO A 271 23.55 3.44 19.84
N GLU A 272 24.42 4.01 20.68
CA GLU A 272 24.04 4.53 22.00
C GLU A 272 23.08 5.73 21.90
N ALA A 273 23.29 6.62 20.93
CA ALA A 273 22.43 7.77 20.72
C ALA A 273 21.05 7.33 20.20
N VAL A 274 21.03 6.43 19.21
CA VAL A 274 19.79 5.85 18.67
C VAL A 274 19.01 5.13 19.76
N LEU A 275 19.67 4.28 20.55
CA LEU A 275 19.04 3.57 21.66
C LEU A 275 18.44 4.54 22.68
N LYS A 276 19.16 5.61 23.04
CA LYS A 276 18.67 6.63 23.98
C LYS A 276 17.36 7.27 23.47
N GLU A 277 17.29 7.64 22.20
CA GLU A 277 16.09 8.22 21.60
C GLU A 277 14.93 7.22 21.52
N LEU A 278 15.20 5.98 21.12
CA LEU A 278 14.21 4.90 21.09
C LEU A 278 13.57 4.68 22.46
N LEU A 279 14.36 4.67 23.53
CA LEU A 279 13.87 4.49 24.88
C LEU A 279 13.16 5.74 25.41
N ALA A 280 13.61 6.95 25.05
CA ALA A 280 12.94 8.20 25.43
C ALA A 280 11.55 8.33 24.78
N SER A 281 11.39 7.87 23.54
CA SER A 281 10.12 7.90 22.81
C SER A 281 9.02 7.02 23.41
N SER A 282 9.41 6.09 24.28
CA SER A 282 8.51 5.16 24.97
C SER A 282 7.93 5.74 26.28
N GLY A 283 8.45 6.88 26.75
CA GLY A 283 8.03 7.52 28.00
C GLY A 283 7.08 8.71 27.77
N ARG A 284 5.80 8.44 27.56
CA ARG A 284 4.61 9.29 27.85
C ARG A 284 3.35 8.68 27.26
#